data_AF-A0A357C4T6-F1
#
_entry.id   AF-A0A357C4T6-F1
#
_cell.length_a   1.000
_cell.length_b   1.000
_cell.length_c   1.000
_cell.angle_alpha   90.00
_cell.angle_beta   90.00
_cell.angle_gamma   90.00
#
_symmetry.space_group_name_H-M   'P 1'
#
loop_
_entity.id
_entity.type
_entity.pdbx_description
1 polymer ?
#
loop_
_entity_poly.entity_id
_entity_poly.type
_entity_poly.pdbx_seq_one_letter_code
_entity_poly.pdbx_strand_id
1 'polypeptide(L)'
;MNPVTAEKIVNEYGKVLEQTSHLVFGAPESLLPYKKEIIKEAIKVTLDILEPEEQEIREHLRVGYMELARFIPDEEAEIASIGQNLLTSCSPNASKEEILEYLKHTTIPEASKYIDLAIEISKKISTEQKALLEEIRDYSESTKEKQSLSKIITYKNDKYRCFCQIKLNSGERILISIAGTPTPSIKVSKLALGGLYPYRQYGSITRQWRVVMKPMQEKYFTCLGTLKVKNIHLTP
;
A
#
# COMPACT_ATOMS: atom_id res chain seq x y z
N MET A 1 4.31 -6.69 6.63
CA MET A 1 4.62 -7.81 5.70
C MET A 1 6.01 -7.60 5.07
N ASN A 2 6.70 -8.62 4.54
CA ASN A 2 7.95 -8.37 3.78
C ASN A 2 7.63 -8.01 2.30
N PRO A 3 8.48 -7.23 1.59
CA PRO A 3 8.19 -6.76 0.23
C PRO A 3 7.97 -7.86 -0.80
N VAL A 4 8.77 -8.93 -0.77
CA VAL A 4 8.69 -10.04 -1.75
C VAL A 4 7.37 -10.79 -1.62
N THR A 5 6.91 -11.01 -0.38
CA THR A 5 5.60 -11.62 -0.10
C THR A 5 4.46 -10.69 -0.51
N ALA A 6 4.59 -9.38 -0.25
CA ALA A 6 3.58 -8.40 -0.66
C ALA A 6 3.42 -8.36 -2.18
N GLU A 7 4.53 -8.29 -2.93
CA GLU A 7 4.54 -8.34 -4.39
C GLU A 7 3.85 -9.60 -4.93
N LYS A 8 4.15 -10.77 -4.36
CA LYS A 8 3.49 -12.02 -4.74
C LYS A 8 1.97 -11.95 -4.53
N ILE A 9 1.51 -11.48 -3.36
CA ILE A 9 0.08 -11.36 -3.04
C ILE A 9 -0.62 -10.40 -4.00
N VAL A 10 -0.01 -9.23 -4.26
CA VAL A 10 -0.55 -8.23 -5.19
C VAL A 10 -0.65 -8.79 -6.61
N ASN A 11 0.35 -9.54 -7.07
CA ASN A 11 0.33 -10.17 -8.39
C ASN A 11 -0.74 -11.26 -8.52
N GLU A 12 -0.94 -12.09 -7.47
CA GLU A 12 -2.02 -13.08 -7.45
C GLU A 12 -3.39 -12.41 -7.42
N TYR A 13 -3.55 -11.35 -6.64
CA TYR A 13 -4.77 -10.55 -6.61
C TYR A 13 -5.06 -9.87 -7.96
N GLY A 14 -4.03 -9.31 -8.61
CA GLY A 14 -4.17 -8.69 -9.93
C GLY A 14 -4.73 -9.64 -10.99
N LYS A 15 -4.36 -10.92 -10.95
CA LYS A 15 -4.93 -11.96 -11.83
C LYS A 15 -6.42 -12.17 -11.56
N VAL A 16 -6.85 -12.11 -10.29
CA VAL A 16 -8.27 -12.23 -9.94
C VAL A 16 -9.06 -11.00 -10.41
N LEU A 17 -8.48 -9.80 -10.32
CA LEU A 17 -9.09 -8.60 -10.89
C LEU A 17 -9.30 -8.71 -12.41
N GLU A 18 -8.29 -9.21 -13.13
CA GLU A 18 -8.39 -9.44 -14.57
C GLU A 18 -9.48 -10.47 -14.90
N GLN A 19 -9.49 -11.60 -14.20
CA GLN A 19 -10.48 -12.67 -14.39
C GLN A 19 -11.91 -12.21 -14.11
N THR A 20 -12.10 -11.36 -13.10
CA THR A 20 -13.42 -10.89 -12.67
C THR A 20 -13.84 -9.59 -13.36
N SER A 21 -13.04 -9.02 -14.26
CA SER A 21 -13.29 -7.70 -14.88
C SER A 21 -14.63 -7.56 -15.61
N HIS A 22 -15.24 -8.66 -16.03
CA HIS A 22 -16.54 -8.70 -16.71
C HIS A 22 -17.76 -8.67 -15.76
N LEU A 23 -17.53 -8.85 -14.45
CA LEU A 23 -18.59 -8.85 -13.43
C LEU A 23 -18.89 -7.42 -12.98
N VAL A 24 -20.14 -6.97 -13.10
CA VAL A 24 -20.53 -5.58 -12.83
C VAL A 24 -21.05 -5.41 -11.41
N PHE A 25 -21.80 -6.39 -10.89
CA PHE A 25 -22.53 -6.27 -9.62
C PHE A 25 -21.84 -6.88 -8.40
N GLY A 26 -20.59 -7.32 -8.54
CA GLY A 26 -19.85 -7.98 -7.48
C GLY A 26 -19.18 -9.26 -7.94
N ALA A 27 -18.19 -9.72 -7.18
CA ALA A 27 -17.57 -11.04 -7.30
C ALA A 27 -17.64 -11.75 -5.94
N PRO A 28 -17.74 -13.10 -5.91
CA PRO A 28 -17.70 -13.83 -4.65
C PRO A 28 -16.34 -13.66 -3.96
N GLU A 29 -16.36 -13.45 -2.65
CA GLU A 29 -15.14 -13.29 -1.83
C GLU A 29 -14.28 -14.54 -1.87
N SER A 30 -14.86 -15.73 -2.07
CA SER A 30 -14.12 -16.98 -2.23
C SER A 30 -13.20 -17.04 -3.45
N LEU A 31 -13.35 -16.13 -4.43
CA LEU A 31 -12.40 -16.00 -5.54
C LEU A 31 -11.10 -15.30 -5.14
N LEU A 32 -11.08 -14.59 -4.01
CA LEU A 32 -9.85 -13.94 -3.57
C LEU A 32 -8.80 -14.98 -3.16
N PRO A 33 -7.52 -14.78 -3.54
CA PRO A 33 -6.45 -15.71 -3.18
C PRO A 33 -6.09 -15.63 -1.69
N TYR A 34 -6.44 -14.52 -1.04
CA TYR A 34 -6.22 -14.26 0.39
C TYR A 34 -7.38 -13.41 0.95
N LYS A 35 -7.49 -13.34 2.27
CA LYS A 35 -8.44 -12.44 2.94
C LYS A 35 -8.20 -10.98 2.56
N LYS A 36 -9.27 -10.17 2.49
CA LYS A 36 -9.21 -8.74 2.15
C LYS A 36 -8.14 -7.98 2.94
N GLU A 37 -8.04 -8.19 4.24
CA GLU A 37 -7.10 -7.48 5.11
C GLU A 37 -5.64 -7.76 4.75
N ILE A 38 -5.35 -9.00 4.33
CA ILE A 38 -4.01 -9.41 3.89
C ILE A 38 -3.65 -8.72 2.58
N ILE A 39 -4.59 -8.64 1.64
CA ILE A 39 -4.40 -7.95 0.36
C ILE A 39 -4.21 -6.44 0.58
N LYS A 40 -5.03 -5.83 1.45
CA LYS A 40 -4.88 -4.42 1.85
C LYS A 40 -3.49 -4.11 2.37
N GLU A 41 -3.00 -4.92 3.31
CA GLU A 41 -1.66 -4.78 3.88
C GLU A 41 -0.56 -4.97 2.81
N ALA A 42 -0.72 -5.95 1.91
CA ALA A 42 0.22 -6.18 0.82
C ALA A 42 0.30 -4.96 -0.11
N ILE A 43 -0.83 -4.40 -0.53
CA ILE A 43 -0.89 -3.19 -1.37
C ILE A 43 -0.22 -2.00 -0.67
N LYS A 44 -0.50 -1.78 0.62
CA LYS A 44 0.14 -0.72 1.42
C LYS A 44 1.67 -0.86 1.45
N VAL A 45 2.17 -2.07 1.69
CA VAL A 45 3.62 -2.34 1.65
C VAL A 45 4.20 -2.13 0.26
N THR A 46 3.50 -2.51 -0.81
CA THR A 46 3.94 -2.26 -2.19
C THR A 46 3.96 -0.75 -2.48
N LEU A 47 2.98 0.02 -2.01
CA LEU A 47 2.98 1.49 -2.16
C LEU A 47 4.16 2.16 -1.46
N ASP A 48 4.60 1.65 -0.31
CA ASP A 48 5.72 2.21 0.45
C ASP A 48 7.08 2.04 -0.23
N ILE A 49 7.24 1.00 -1.05
CA ILE A 49 8.51 0.68 -1.70
C ILE A 49 8.64 1.28 -3.10
N LEU A 50 7.53 1.70 -3.72
CA LEU A 50 7.57 2.34 -5.04
C LEU A 50 8.31 3.68 -4.97
N GLU A 51 9.06 3.99 -6.03
CA GLU A 51 9.78 5.24 -6.23
C GLU A 51 8.84 6.38 -6.64
N PRO A 52 9.11 7.64 -6.28
CA PRO A 52 8.20 8.78 -6.55
C PRO A 52 7.75 8.91 -8.00
N GLU A 53 8.59 8.49 -8.95
CA GLU A 53 8.34 8.55 -10.38
C GLU A 53 7.35 7.48 -10.87
N GLU A 54 7.10 6.43 -10.09
CA GLU A 54 6.19 5.31 -10.43
C GLU A 54 4.71 5.66 -10.14
N GLN A 55 4.29 6.87 -10.51
CA GLN A 55 2.97 7.41 -10.18
C GLN A 55 1.82 6.61 -10.82
N GLU A 56 2.04 6.08 -12.02
CA GLU A 56 1.07 5.23 -12.71
C GLU A 56 0.80 3.93 -11.94
N ILE A 57 1.85 3.24 -11.47
CA ILE A 57 1.73 2.00 -10.69
C ILE A 57 1.01 2.28 -9.37
N ARG A 58 1.31 3.41 -8.71
CA ARG A 58 0.59 3.81 -7.48
C ARG A 58 -0.90 3.97 -7.72
N GLU A 59 -1.28 4.59 -8.82
CA GLU A 59 -2.69 4.81 -9.12
C GLU A 59 -3.40 3.49 -9.42
N HIS A 60 -2.78 2.60 -10.19
CA HIS A 60 -3.32 1.25 -10.39
C HIS A 60 -3.48 0.46 -9.08
N LEU A 61 -2.52 0.58 -8.15
CA LEU A 61 -2.62 -0.05 -6.83
C LEU A 61 -3.75 0.55 -5.99
N ARG A 62 -4.01 1.86 -6.08
CA ARG A 62 -5.13 2.52 -5.39
C ARG A 62 -6.48 2.07 -5.95
N VAL A 63 -6.61 2.02 -7.27
CA VAL A 63 -7.80 1.48 -7.93
C VAL A 63 -8.00 0.03 -7.51
N GLY A 64 -6.95 -0.80 -7.58
CA GLY A 64 -7.00 -2.19 -7.11
C GLY A 64 -7.37 -2.34 -5.63
N TYR A 65 -6.94 -1.40 -4.78
CA TYR A 65 -7.34 -1.35 -3.37
C TYR A 65 -8.84 -1.09 -3.21
N MET A 66 -9.39 -0.13 -3.96
CA MET A 66 -10.83 0.17 -3.95
C MET A 66 -11.68 -1.00 -4.50
N GLU A 67 -11.18 -1.71 -5.51
CA GLU A 67 -11.85 -2.87 -6.11
C GLU A 67 -12.07 -4.02 -5.12
N LEU A 68 -11.40 -4.04 -3.97
CA LEU A 68 -11.69 -5.01 -2.90
C LEU A 68 -13.14 -4.93 -2.40
N ALA A 69 -13.78 -3.76 -2.52
CA ALA A 69 -15.19 -3.58 -2.18
C ALA A 69 -16.13 -4.39 -3.08
N ARG A 70 -15.72 -4.74 -4.30
CA ARG A 70 -16.52 -5.53 -5.25
C ARG A 70 -16.59 -7.00 -4.85
N PHE A 71 -15.67 -7.47 -4.01
CA PHE A 71 -15.69 -8.84 -3.49
C PHE A 71 -16.63 -8.90 -2.28
N ILE A 72 -17.77 -9.53 -2.44
CA ILE A 72 -18.86 -9.58 -1.45
C ILE A 72 -19.08 -11.03 -0.99
N PRO A 73 -19.81 -11.26 0.12
CA PRO A 73 -20.13 -12.62 0.55
C PRO A 73 -20.73 -13.44 -0.60
N ASP A 74 -20.37 -14.71 -0.67
CA ASP A 74 -20.72 -15.58 -1.80
C ASP A 74 -22.24 -15.66 -2.03
N GLU A 75 -23.04 -15.61 -0.96
CA GLU A 75 -24.51 -15.59 -1.07
C GLU A 75 -25.03 -14.29 -1.71
N GLU A 76 -24.42 -13.14 -1.39
CA GLU A 76 -24.76 -11.86 -2.02
C GLU A 76 -24.27 -11.84 -3.48
N ALA A 77 -23.12 -12.45 -3.78
CA ALA A 77 -22.58 -12.55 -5.14
C ALA A 77 -23.49 -13.36 -6.08
N GLU A 78 -24.09 -14.45 -5.58
CA GLU A 78 -25.07 -15.23 -6.35
C GLU A 78 -26.30 -14.39 -6.70
N ILE A 79 -26.86 -13.67 -5.71
CA ILE A 79 -27.99 -12.75 -5.90
C ILE A 79 -27.65 -11.66 -6.92
N ALA A 80 -26.47 -11.05 -6.78
CA ALA A 80 -25.98 -10.02 -7.68
C ALA A 80 -25.81 -10.54 -9.11
N SER A 81 -25.32 -11.76 -9.29
CA SER A 81 -25.18 -12.41 -10.60
C SER A 81 -26.54 -12.65 -11.27
N ILE A 82 -27.52 -13.14 -10.51
CA ILE A 82 -28.90 -13.31 -11.00
C ILE A 82 -29.47 -11.95 -11.43
N GLY A 83 -29.36 -10.93 -10.58
CA GLY A 83 -29.80 -9.57 -10.89
C GLY A 83 -29.13 -9.00 -12.14
N GLN A 84 -27.82 -9.20 -12.29
CA GLN A 84 -27.07 -8.78 -13.48
C GLN A 84 -27.59 -9.44 -14.76
N ASN A 85 -27.81 -10.75 -14.71
CA ASN A 85 -28.31 -11.51 -15.88
C ASN A 85 -29.72 -11.05 -16.27
N LEU A 86 -30.59 -10.79 -15.30
CA LEU A 86 -31.91 -10.23 -15.54
C LEU A 86 -31.82 -8.85 -16.20
N LEU A 87 -30.98 -7.95 -15.68
CA LEU A 87 -30.81 -6.60 -16.23
C LEU A 87 -30.18 -6.61 -17.63
N THR A 88 -29.22 -7.52 -17.88
CA THR A 88 -28.52 -7.63 -19.18
C THR A 88 -29.43 -8.23 -20.26
N SER A 89 -30.44 -9.02 -19.86
CA SER A 89 -31.46 -9.54 -20.79
C SER A 89 -32.43 -8.47 -21.30
N CYS A 90 -32.50 -7.33 -20.61
CA CYS A 90 -33.28 -6.18 -21.03
C CYS A 90 -32.48 -5.30 -22.00
N SER A 91 -33.19 -4.59 -22.89
CA SER A 91 -32.57 -3.61 -23.78
C SER A 91 -31.80 -2.56 -22.95
N PRO A 92 -30.58 -2.14 -23.36
CA PRO A 92 -29.79 -1.14 -22.62
C PRO A 92 -30.49 0.22 -22.48
N ASN A 93 -31.54 0.47 -23.27
CA ASN A 93 -32.36 1.68 -23.23
C ASN A 93 -33.74 1.45 -22.57
N ALA A 94 -33.98 0.26 -21.99
CA ALA A 94 -35.25 -0.03 -21.34
C ALA A 94 -35.40 0.85 -20.09
N SER A 95 -36.52 1.56 -20.02
CA SER A 95 -36.98 2.21 -18.80
C SER A 95 -37.21 1.18 -17.68
N LYS A 96 -37.17 1.62 -16.43
CA LYS A 96 -37.43 0.76 -15.26
C LYS A 96 -38.77 0.05 -15.40
N GLU A 97 -39.77 0.72 -15.96
CA GLU A 97 -41.11 0.21 -16.18
C GLU A 97 -41.14 -0.92 -17.22
N GLU A 98 -40.39 -0.78 -18.32
CA GLU A 98 -40.25 -1.84 -19.34
C GLU A 98 -39.53 -3.07 -18.79
N ILE A 99 -38.49 -2.87 -17.97
CA ILE A 99 -37.80 -3.96 -17.27
C ILE A 99 -38.78 -4.67 -16.34
N LEU A 100 -39.53 -3.94 -15.52
CA LEU A 100 -40.52 -4.52 -14.61
C LEU A 100 -41.63 -5.27 -15.35
N GLU A 101 -42.11 -4.75 -16.47
CA GLU A 101 -43.12 -5.42 -17.31
C GLU A 101 -42.58 -6.71 -17.94
N TYR A 102 -41.34 -6.69 -18.46
CA TYR A 102 -40.68 -7.89 -18.95
C TYR A 102 -40.59 -8.97 -17.87
N LEU A 103 -40.23 -8.59 -16.65
CA LEU A 103 -40.08 -9.51 -15.52
C LEU A 103 -41.41 -10.11 -15.06
N LYS A 104 -42.53 -9.41 -15.20
CA LYS A 104 -43.86 -10.01 -14.93
C LYS A 104 -44.14 -11.21 -15.82
N HIS A 105 -43.56 -11.24 -17.02
CA HIS A 105 -43.70 -12.35 -17.97
C HIS A 105 -42.62 -13.42 -17.81
N THR A 106 -41.58 -13.19 -17.00
CA THR A 106 -40.57 -14.21 -16.72
C THR A 106 -41.09 -15.26 -15.76
N THR A 107 -40.66 -16.50 -15.95
CA THR A 107 -41.04 -17.65 -15.10
C THR A 107 -40.38 -17.65 -13.72
N ILE A 108 -39.54 -16.67 -13.40
CA ILE A 108 -38.81 -16.59 -12.14
C ILE A 108 -39.73 -15.92 -11.11
N PRO A 109 -40.28 -16.68 -10.13
CA PRO A 109 -41.02 -16.08 -9.04
C PRO A 109 -40.08 -15.14 -8.28
N GLU A 110 -40.57 -13.95 -7.93
CA GLU A 110 -39.78 -12.95 -7.19
C GLU A 110 -38.63 -12.29 -7.97
N ALA A 111 -38.61 -12.29 -9.30
CA ALA A 111 -37.56 -11.61 -10.09
C ALA A 111 -37.32 -10.14 -9.68
N SER A 112 -38.39 -9.41 -9.31
CA SER A 112 -38.30 -8.05 -8.76
C SER A 112 -37.43 -7.96 -7.51
N LYS A 113 -37.52 -8.95 -6.61
CA LYS A 113 -36.78 -9.00 -5.35
C LYS A 113 -35.28 -9.15 -5.58
N TYR A 114 -34.87 -9.98 -6.54
CA TYR A 114 -33.46 -10.13 -6.91
C TYR A 114 -32.87 -8.84 -7.47
N ILE A 115 -33.65 -8.07 -8.24
CA ILE A 115 -33.20 -6.78 -8.76
C ILE A 115 -33.08 -5.75 -7.64
N ASP A 116 -34.07 -5.67 -6.75
CA ASP A 116 -34.01 -4.75 -5.60
C ASP A 116 -32.79 -5.06 -4.71
N LEU A 117 -32.52 -6.34 -4.47
CA LEU A 117 -31.33 -6.79 -3.73
C LEU A 117 -30.02 -6.49 -4.47
N ALA A 118 -29.95 -6.72 -5.79
CA ALA A 118 -28.77 -6.38 -6.59
C ALA A 118 -28.48 -4.87 -6.59
N ILE A 119 -29.52 -4.04 -6.62
CA ILE A 119 -29.40 -2.58 -6.47
C ILE A 119 -28.89 -2.22 -5.07
N GLU A 120 -29.39 -2.88 -4.02
CA GLU A 120 -28.91 -2.67 -2.65
C GLU A 120 -27.43 -3.05 -2.50
N ILE A 121 -27.03 -4.21 -3.02
CA ILE A 121 -25.64 -4.68 -3.05
C ILE A 121 -24.76 -3.69 -3.80
N SER A 122 -25.18 -3.20 -4.97
CA SER A 122 -24.44 -2.19 -5.73
C SER A 122 -24.21 -0.90 -4.92
N LYS A 123 -25.20 -0.45 -4.13
CA LYS A 123 -25.07 0.69 -3.22
C LYS A 123 -24.10 0.41 -2.06
N LYS A 124 -24.14 -0.81 -1.49
CA LYS A 124 -23.17 -1.24 -0.46
C LYS A 124 -21.75 -1.22 -1.02
N ILE A 125 -21.51 -1.81 -2.19
CA ILE A 125 -20.21 -1.81 -2.88
C ILE A 125 -19.73 -0.36 -3.10
N SER A 126 -20.58 0.52 -3.63
CA SER A 126 -20.21 1.94 -3.87
C SER A 126 -19.85 2.67 -2.57
N THR A 127 -20.53 2.35 -1.47
CA THR A 127 -20.24 2.94 -0.15
C THR A 127 -18.92 2.43 0.41
N GLU A 128 -18.65 1.13 0.29
CA GLU A 128 -17.37 0.53 0.69
C GLU A 128 -16.21 1.04 -0.18
N GLN A 129 -16.38 1.18 -1.50
CA GLN A 129 -15.37 1.77 -2.39
C GLN A 129 -14.96 3.17 -1.93
N LYS A 130 -15.92 4.02 -1.54
CA LYS A 130 -15.64 5.36 -1.01
C LYS A 130 -14.87 5.28 0.31
N ALA A 131 -15.26 4.38 1.22
CA ALA A 131 -14.55 4.18 2.48
C ALA A 131 -13.10 3.72 2.26
N LEU A 132 -12.87 2.79 1.32
CA LEU A 132 -11.54 2.31 0.97
C LEU A 132 -10.68 3.40 0.29
N LEU A 133 -11.29 4.27 -0.51
CA LEU A 133 -10.61 5.41 -1.11
C LEU A 133 -10.12 6.40 -0.05
N GLU A 134 -10.96 6.74 0.93
CA GLU A 134 -10.53 7.60 2.05
C GLU A 134 -9.44 6.91 2.87
N GLU A 135 -9.59 5.62 3.16
CA GLU A 135 -8.59 4.82 3.88
C GLU A 135 -7.20 4.86 3.20
N ILE A 136 -7.15 4.67 1.88
CA ILE A 136 -5.87 4.67 1.13
C ILE A 136 -5.32 6.08 0.91
N ARG A 137 -6.18 7.11 0.89
CA ARG A 137 -5.75 8.52 0.84
C ARG A 137 -5.07 8.90 2.15
N ASP A 138 -5.70 8.63 3.28
CA ASP A 138 -5.15 8.91 4.62
C ASP A 138 -3.83 8.16 4.83
N TYR A 139 -3.74 6.92 4.35
CA TYR A 139 -2.49 6.15 4.33
C TYR A 139 -1.39 6.86 3.54
N SER A 140 -1.70 7.31 2.32
CA SER A 140 -0.74 7.99 1.44
C SER A 140 -0.24 9.30 2.06
N GLU A 141 -1.12 10.08 2.70
CA GLU A 141 -0.77 11.33 3.36
C GLU A 141 0.15 11.10 4.57
N SER A 142 -0.17 10.13 5.42
CA SER A 142 0.68 9.76 6.55
C SER A 142 2.07 9.26 6.12
N THR A 143 2.16 8.65 4.95
CA THR A 143 3.41 8.14 4.38
C THR A 143 4.27 9.26 3.79
N LYS A 144 3.65 10.24 3.11
CA LYS A 144 4.34 11.45 2.65
C LYS A 144 4.93 12.23 3.83
N GLU A 145 4.18 12.35 4.93
CA GLU A 145 4.69 12.98 6.14
C GLU A 145 5.94 12.26 6.65
N LYS A 146 5.91 10.92 6.75
CA LYS A 146 7.08 10.11 7.17
C LYS A 146 8.27 10.24 6.22
N GLN A 147 8.06 10.17 4.90
CA GLN A 147 9.13 10.28 3.91
C GLN A 147 9.76 11.67 3.90
N SER A 148 8.97 12.70 4.20
CA SER A 148 9.50 14.06 4.29
C SER A 148 10.50 14.22 5.43
N LEU A 149 10.46 13.39 6.49
CA LEU A 149 11.19 13.61 7.74
C LEU A 149 12.72 13.64 7.61
N SER A 150 13.30 13.09 6.54
CA SER A 150 14.75 13.06 6.39
C SER A 150 15.21 13.07 4.93
N LYS A 151 16.17 13.93 4.61
CA LYS A 151 16.84 14.04 3.32
C LYS A 151 18.32 13.70 3.45
N ILE A 152 18.84 12.81 2.62
CA ILE A 152 20.28 12.58 2.53
C ILE A 152 20.92 13.78 1.85
N ILE A 153 21.86 14.43 2.54
CA ILE A 153 22.58 15.61 2.07
C ILE A 153 23.86 15.22 1.35
N THR A 154 24.60 14.27 1.90
CA THR A 154 25.88 13.84 1.35
C THR A 154 26.09 12.38 1.68
N TYR A 155 26.58 11.63 0.71
CA TYR A 155 27.03 10.26 0.88
C TYR A 155 28.39 10.12 0.23
N LYS A 156 29.31 9.44 0.92
CA LYS A 156 30.60 9.09 0.35
C LYS A 156 30.98 7.68 0.79
N ASN A 157 31.35 6.85 -0.19
CA ASN A 157 31.88 5.52 0.04
C ASN A 157 33.12 5.33 -0.84
N ASP A 158 34.30 5.45 -0.25
CA ASP A 158 35.58 5.20 -0.89
C ASP A 158 36.42 4.22 -0.06
N LYS A 159 37.59 3.81 -0.58
CA LYS A 159 38.48 2.84 0.08
C LYS A 159 38.95 3.26 1.48
N TYR A 160 38.79 4.52 1.86
CA TYR A 160 39.25 5.07 3.13
C TYR A 160 38.11 5.53 4.05
N ARG A 161 36.92 5.83 3.51
CA ARG A 161 35.83 6.46 4.25
C ARG A 161 34.47 6.01 3.71
N CYS A 162 33.59 5.61 4.62
CA CYS A 162 32.18 5.41 4.34
C CYS A 162 31.36 6.27 5.31
N PHE A 163 30.64 7.28 4.81
CA PHE A 163 29.76 8.10 5.63
C PHE A 163 28.53 8.60 4.87
N CYS A 164 27.48 8.90 5.62
CA CYS A 164 26.21 9.47 5.16
C CYS A 164 25.81 10.63 6.08
N GLN A 165 25.45 11.78 5.51
CA GLN A 165 24.82 12.89 6.21
C GLN A 165 23.34 12.94 5.87
N ILE A 166 22.51 12.93 6.90
CA ILE A 166 21.05 13.00 6.81
C ILE A 166 20.62 14.31 7.46
N LYS A 167 19.83 15.12 6.76
CA LYS A 167 19.16 16.30 7.34
C LYS A 167 17.72 15.95 7.64
N LEU A 168 17.32 16.10 8.89
CA LEU A 168 15.93 15.95 9.31
C LEU A 168 15.14 17.22 9.02
N ASN A 169 13.81 17.12 8.99
CA ASN A 169 12.93 18.28 8.83
C ASN A 169 13.01 19.30 9.96
N SER A 170 13.40 18.85 11.17
CA SER A 170 13.73 19.74 12.29
C SER A 170 14.92 20.67 11.99
N GLY A 171 15.61 20.48 10.86
CA GLY A 171 16.85 21.19 10.52
C GLY A 171 18.10 20.51 11.07
N GLU A 172 17.94 19.53 11.98
CA GLU A 172 19.02 18.75 12.54
C GLU A 172 19.73 17.93 11.46
N ARG A 173 21.04 17.74 11.65
CA ARG A 173 21.85 16.91 10.75
C ARG A 173 22.47 15.77 11.53
N ILE A 174 22.41 14.57 10.98
CA ILE A 174 22.99 13.35 11.53
C ILE A 174 24.06 12.88 10.55
N LEU A 175 25.28 12.70 11.04
CA LEU A 175 26.37 12.02 10.33
C LEU A 175 26.45 10.58 10.83
N ILE A 176 26.32 9.64 9.91
CA ILE A 176 26.59 8.23 10.13
C ILE A 176 27.91 7.93 9.43
N SER A 177 28.93 7.52 10.17
CA SER A 177 30.26 7.20 9.64
C SER A 177 30.64 5.78 10.04
N ILE A 178 31.09 4.98 9.08
CA ILE A 178 31.63 3.64 9.29
C ILE A 178 33.16 3.77 9.25
N ALA A 179 33.79 3.65 10.41
CA ALA A 179 35.24 3.63 10.51
C ALA A 179 35.73 2.19 10.34
N GLY A 180 36.59 1.96 9.35
CA GLY A 180 37.22 0.67 9.09
C GLY A 180 38.55 0.49 9.83
N THR A 181 38.73 -0.68 10.43
CA THR A 181 39.94 -1.26 11.04
C THR A 181 40.57 -0.59 12.28
N PRO A 182 41.09 -1.39 13.24
CA PRO A 182 41.06 -2.85 13.28
C PRO A 182 39.67 -3.44 13.60
N THR A 183 38.78 -2.66 14.20
CA THR A 183 37.39 -3.07 14.50
C THR A 183 36.41 -2.15 13.77
N PRO A 184 35.58 -2.67 12.84
CA PRO A 184 34.56 -1.85 12.19
C PRO A 184 33.63 -1.25 13.25
N SER A 185 33.42 0.06 13.22
CA SER A 185 32.50 0.75 14.13
C SER A 185 31.61 1.71 13.35
N ILE A 186 30.33 1.74 13.71
CA ILE A 186 29.36 2.71 13.21
C ILE A 186 29.30 3.84 14.23
N LYS A 187 29.67 5.04 13.83
CA LYS A 187 29.55 6.26 14.62
C LYS A 187 28.38 7.07 14.09
N VAL A 188 27.45 7.41 14.98
CA VAL A 188 26.35 8.34 14.70
C VAL A 188 26.61 9.62 15.49
N SER A 189 26.66 10.75 14.81
CA SER A 189 26.95 12.05 15.41
C SER A 189 25.97 13.10 14.92
N LYS A 190 25.41 13.89 15.85
CA LYS A 190 24.59 15.07 15.51
C LYS A 190 25.52 16.22 15.13
N LEU A 191 25.28 16.86 13.99
CA LEU A 191 26.04 18.02 13.51
C LEU A 191 25.31 19.31 13.93
N ALA A 192 25.98 20.18 14.67
CA ALA A 192 25.49 21.51 15.02
C ALA A 192 25.80 22.54 13.92
N LEU A 193 25.10 23.67 13.92
CA LEU A 193 25.40 24.81 13.04
C LEU A 193 26.83 25.31 13.34
N GLY A 194 27.77 25.17 12.39
CA GLY A 194 29.12 25.73 12.51
C GLY A 194 30.30 24.74 12.48
N GLY A 195 30.06 23.43 12.38
CA GLY A 195 31.14 22.44 12.21
C GLY A 195 31.01 21.23 13.13
N LEU A 196 31.95 20.28 12.95
CA LEU A 196 32.02 19.00 13.67
C LEU A 196 32.32 19.23 15.16
N TYR A 197 31.32 19.54 15.96
CA TYR A 197 31.36 19.20 17.39
C TYR A 197 30.92 17.74 17.50
N PRO A 198 31.82 16.78 17.80
CA PRO A 198 31.42 15.41 18.02
C PRO A 198 30.56 15.36 19.28
N TYR A 199 29.24 15.46 19.11
CA TYR A 199 28.30 15.26 20.18
C TYR A 199 28.22 13.77 20.50
N ARG A 200 28.29 13.42 21.79
CA ARG A 200 28.20 12.10 22.43
C ARG A 200 28.33 10.89 21.48
N GLN A 201 29.45 10.17 21.62
CA GLN A 201 29.59 8.84 21.03
C GLN A 201 28.61 7.88 21.72
N TYR A 202 27.51 7.54 21.04
CA TYR A 202 26.53 6.58 21.53
C TYR A 202 27.04 5.14 21.39
N GLY A 203 28.06 4.79 22.19
CA GLY A 203 28.60 3.43 22.32
C GLY A 203 29.24 2.83 21.06
N SER A 204 30.19 1.93 21.25
CA SER A 204 30.61 0.99 20.20
C SER A 204 29.59 -0.15 20.19
N ILE A 205 28.72 -0.19 19.17
CA ILE A 205 27.85 -1.36 18.97
C ILE A 205 28.72 -2.45 18.34
N THR A 206 29.18 -3.41 19.14
CA THR A 206 30.05 -4.54 18.73
C THR A 206 29.28 -5.69 18.07
N ARG A 207 27.98 -5.57 17.81
CA ARG A 207 27.24 -6.59 17.06
C ARG A 207 27.50 -6.45 15.56
N GLN A 208 27.76 -7.58 14.93
CA GLN A 208 28.01 -7.70 13.49
C GLN A 208 26.71 -7.38 12.73
N TRP A 209 26.58 -6.13 12.25
CA TRP A 209 25.48 -5.73 11.39
C TRP A 209 25.84 -6.01 9.94
N ARG A 210 24.97 -6.71 9.21
CA ARG A 210 25.02 -6.75 7.76
C ARG A 210 24.17 -5.60 7.22
N VAL A 211 24.79 -4.44 7.03
CA VAL A 211 24.17 -3.37 6.23
C VAL A 211 24.27 -3.81 4.78
N VAL A 212 23.19 -4.35 4.21
CA VAL A 212 23.12 -4.66 2.79
C VAL A 212 22.83 -3.36 2.05
N MET A 213 23.88 -2.67 1.63
CA MET A 213 23.76 -1.53 0.73
C MET A 213 23.72 -2.04 -0.71
N LYS A 214 22.55 -2.00 -1.35
CA LYS A 214 22.47 -2.23 -2.79
C LYS A 214 22.90 -0.94 -3.51
N PRO A 215 23.75 -1.03 -4.55
CA PRO A 215 23.95 0.09 -5.45
C PRO A 215 22.66 0.29 -6.24
N MET A 216 21.86 1.26 -5.84
CA MET A 216 20.62 1.65 -6.50
C MET A 216 20.84 3.07 -7.03
N GLN A 217 20.45 3.28 -8.29
CA GLN A 217 20.70 4.51 -9.03
C GLN A 217 20.09 5.73 -8.31
N GLU A 218 20.75 6.86 -8.48
CA GLU A 218 20.64 8.10 -7.72
C GLU A 218 19.21 8.59 -7.45
N LYS A 219 18.76 8.58 -6.18
CA LYS A 219 18.20 9.77 -5.45
C LYS A 219 17.46 9.48 -4.14
N TYR A 220 17.09 8.24 -3.83
CA TYR A 220 16.46 7.90 -2.54
C TYR A 220 17.06 6.62 -1.95
N PHE A 221 17.14 6.55 -0.63
CA PHE A 221 17.56 5.37 0.10
C PHE A 221 16.45 4.96 1.06
N THR A 222 15.93 3.75 0.90
CA THR A 222 15.13 3.06 1.92
C THR A 222 16.09 2.26 2.81
N CYS A 223 16.28 2.68 4.06
CA CYS A 223 16.90 1.81 5.07
C CYS A 223 15.92 0.67 5.40
N LEU A 224 16.01 -0.44 4.67
CA LEU A 224 15.35 -1.71 5.02
C LEU A 224 16.08 -2.35 6.21
N GLY A 225 15.90 -1.74 7.37
CA GLY A 225 16.38 -2.20 8.65
C GLY A 225 15.70 -1.36 9.72
N THR A 226 14.79 -1.96 10.49
CA THR A 226 14.22 -1.29 11.65
C THR A 226 15.33 -1.09 12.67
N LEU A 227 15.85 0.13 12.75
CA LEU A 227 16.68 0.56 13.88
C LEU A 227 15.74 0.70 15.10
N LYS A 228 15.37 -0.43 15.73
CA LYS A 228 14.75 -0.38 17.06
C LYS A 228 15.85 -0.02 18.07
N VAL A 229 16.13 1.27 18.21
CA VAL A 229 16.90 1.76 19.35
C VAL A 229 15.99 1.66 20.58
N LYS A 230 16.06 0.52 21.29
CA LYS A 230 15.41 0.39 22.59
C LYS A 230 16.12 1.33 23.57
N ASN A 231 15.35 2.25 24.15
CA ASN A 231 15.72 3.21 25.19
C ASN A 231 16.74 4.28 24.76
N ILE A 232 16.25 5.32 24.08
CA ILE A 232 16.85 6.66 24.17
C ILE A 232 15.98 7.46 25.14
N HIS A 233 16.37 7.54 26.41
CA HIS A 233 15.87 8.61 27.28
C HIS A 233 16.66 9.87 26.96
N LEU A 234 16.01 10.79 26.25
CA LEU A 234 16.46 12.17 26.13
C LEU A 234 16.06 12.87 27.42
N THR A 235 16.94 12.90 28.41
CA THR A 235 16.86 13.92 29.46
C THR A 235 17.39 15.23 28.88
N PRO A 236 16.76 16.38 29.21
CA PRO A 236 17.14 17.70 28.69
C PRO A 236 18.60 18.07 28.95
#